data_AF-A0AAD4C5F3-F1
#
_entry.id   AF-A0AAD4C5F3-F1
#
_cell.length_a   1.000
_cell.length_b   1.000
_cell.length_c   1.000
_cell.angle_alpha   90.00
_cell.angle_beta   90.00
_cell.angle_gamma   90.00
#
_symmetry.space_group_name_H-M   'P 1'
#
loop_
_entity.id
_entity.type
_entity.pdbx_description
1 polymer ?
#
loop_
_entity_poly.entity_id
_entity_poly.type
_entity_poly.pdbx_seq_one_letter_code
_entity_poly.pdbx_strand_id
1 'polypeptide(L)'
;MSSLLVLFFFGVDVGRHISQQKPASREIYHCFYSTSFPAASDAEQRYPAEIRIYSPYNNIVLPDNTVVFLVAKGYFALHETMKQQHLSLYLVCDPADTSYDNNVPDLTTPLIIGLDVVPSCFDILADGKLKMCMVLSSDYVRDVQKQSSIQYIHFTFFASLTYS
;
A
#
# COMPACT_ATOMS: atom_id res chain seq x y z
N MET A 1 -10.56 -11.45 11.63
CA MET A 1 -9.38 -11.45 10.75
C MET A 1 -9.13 -10.01 10.36
N SER A 2 -7.91 -9.52 10.57
CA SER A 2 -7.53 -8.17 10.18
C SER A 2 -6.83 -8.23 8.81
N SER A 3 -7.12 -7.28 7.93
CA SER A 3 -6.38 -7.15 6.68
C SER A 3 -6.31 -5.71 6.23
N LEU A 4 -5.15 -5.33 5.69
CA LEU A 4 -4.89 -3.99 5.20
C LEU A 4 -4.40 -4.04 3.76
N LEU A 5 -5.24 -3.54 2.86
CA LEU A 5 -5.03 -3.60 1.43
C LEU A 5 -4.81 -2.18 0.89
N VAL A 6 -3.80 -2.05 0.04
CA VAL A 6 -3.40 -0.80 -0.61
C VAL A 6 -3.57 -0.98 -2.11
N LEU A 7 -4.30 -0.05 -2.74
CA LEU A 7 -4.42 0.07 -4.19
C LEU A 7 -3.91 1.43 -4.62
N PHE A 8 -2.86 1.45 -5.44
CA PHE A 8 -2.32 2.70 -5.96
C PHE A 8 -1.37 2.50 -7.15
N PHE A 9 -1.05 3.59 -7.84
CA PHE A 9 -0.01 3.64 -8.86
C PHE A 9 1.33 4.05 -8.24
N PHE A 10 2.36 3.25 -8.45
CA PHE A 10 3.70 3.50 -7.91
C PHE A 10 4.70 3.63 -9.04
N GLY A 11 5.54 4.65 -8.99
CA GLY A 11 6.82 4.65 -9.69
C GLY A 11 7.77 3.71 -8.97
N VAL A 12 8.35 2.74 -9.67
CA VAL A 12 9.36 1.83 -9.11
C VAL A 12 10.76 2.31 -9.44
N ASP A 13 11.68 2.10 -8.50
CA ASP A 13 13.08 2.46 -8.62
C ASP A 13 13.97 1.44 -7.88
N VAL A 14 15.25 1.38 -8.22
CA VAL A 14 16.27 0.53 -7.58
C VAL A 14 15.83 -0.93 -7.52
N GLY A 15 15.36 -1.44 -8.66
CA GLY A 15 14.88 -2.81 -8.76
C GLY A 15 15.99 -3.83 -8.52
N ARG A 16 15.72 -4.85 -7.68
CA ARG A 16 16.67 -5.93 -7.37
C ARG A 16 16.01 -7.30 -7.37
N HIS A 17 16.62 -8.26 -8.04
CA HIS A 17 16.19 -9.66 -8.06
C HIS A 17 17.01 -10.48 -7.06
N ILE A 18 16.35 -11.04 -6.05
CA ILE A 18 16.99 -11.72 -4.92
C ILE A 18 16.39 -13.12 -4.79
N SER A 19 17.26 -14.10 -4.56
CA SER A 19 16.85 -15.44 -4.17
C SER A 19 16.88 -15.62 -2.64
N GLN A 20 15.91 -16.36 -2.12
CA GLN A 20 15.80 -16.69 -0.72
C GLN A 20 15.67 -18.21 -0.58
N GLN A 21 16.61 -18.81 0.14
CA GLN A 21 16.62 -20.23 0.42
C GLN A 21 15.64 -20.52 1.58
N LYS A 22 14.58 -21.31 1.32
CA LYS A 22 13.70 -21.81 2.39
C LYS A 22 14.24 -23.15 2.97
N PRO A 23 13.91 -23.49 4.24
CA PRO A 23 14.41 -24.69 4.92
C PRO A 23 14.14 -26.04 4.23
N ALA A 24 13.26 -26.06 3.22
CA ALA A 24 12.81 -27.26 2.49
C ALA A 24 13.35 -27.37 1.04
N SER A 25 14.53 -26.81 0.75
CA SER A 25 15.22 -26.89 -0.56
C SER A 25 14.54 -26.18 -1.74
N ARG A 26 13.41 -25.49 -1.51
CA ARG A 26 12.81 -24.62 -2.53
C ARG A 26 13.42 -23.23 -2.43
N GLU A 27 14.15 -22.84 -3.47
CA GLU A 27 14.57 -21.46 -3.67
C GLU A 27 13.35 -20.65 -4.14
N ILE A 28 13.10 -19.52 -3.48
CA ILE A 28 12.05 -18.59 -3.87
C ILE A 28 12.73 -17.31 -4.32
N TYR A 29 12.28 -16.78 -5.45
CA TYR A 29 12.83 -15.53 -5.98
C TYR A 29 11.83 -14.39 -5.79
N HIS A 30 12.41 -13.23 -5.55
CA HIS A 30 11.68 -12.00 -5.33
C HIS A 30 12.32 -10.84 -6.09
N CYS A 31 11.49 -9.98 -6.66
CA CYS A 31 11.89 -8.64 -7.04
C CYS A 31 11.53 -7.67 -5.92
N PHE A 32 12.49 -6.83 -5.54
CA PHE A 32 12.25 -5.71 -4.65
C PHE A 32 12.41 -4.41 -5.42
N TYR A 33 11.56 -3.43 -5.12
CA TYR A 33 11.63 -2.09 -5.67
C TYR A 33 11.46 -1.08 -4.55
N SER A 34 12.27 -0.03 -4.60
CA SER A 34 12.04 1.19 -3.83
C SER A 34 10.91 1.98 -4.47
N THR A 35 10.09 2.61 -3.66
CA THR A 35 9.05 3.55 -4.12
C THR A 35 8.75 4.55 -3.01
N SER A 36 7.79 5.44 -3.28
CA SER A 36 7.29 6.37 -2.28
C SER A 36 5.76 6.33 -2.23
N PHE A 37 5.23 6.53 -1.03
CA PHE A 37 3.82 6.51 -0.74
C PHE A 37 3.38 7.92 -0.32
N PRO A 38 2.48 8.59 -1.06
CA PRO A 38 2.01 9.91 -0.66
C PRO A 38 1.13 9.83 0.60
N ALA A 39 1.21 10.84 1.46
CA ALA A 39 0.34 10.96 2.61
C ALA A 39 -1.09 11.26 2.14
N ALA A 40 -2.09 10.73 2.84
CA ALA A 40 -3.49 11.01 2.50
C ALA A 40 -3.89 12.47 2.75
N SER A 41 -3.20 13.16 3.68
CA SER A 41 -3.47 14.56 4.06
C SER A 41 -2.70 15.59 3.25
N ASP A 42 -1.58 15.19 2.64
CA ASP A 42 -0.68 16.08 1.91
C ASP A 42 0.01 15.30 0.78
N ALA A 43 -0.30 15.66 -0.46
CA ALA A 43 0.25 15.01 -1.65
C ALA A 43 1.75 15.28 -1.84
N GLU A 44 2.29 16.34 -1.25
CA GLU A 44 3.72 16.65 -1.32
C GLU A 44 4.52 15.82 -0.31
N GLN A 45 3.90 15.46 0.82
CA GLN A 45 4.53 14.60 1.81
C GLN A 45 4.54 13.14 1.31
N ARG A 46 5.72 12.61 1.04
CA ARG A 46 5.91 11.21 0.62
C ARG A 46 6.73 10.43 1.63
N TYR A 47 6.30 9.20 1.90
CA TYR A 47 6.98 8.26 2.78
C TYR A 47 7.72 7.21 1.95
N PRO A 48 8.97 6.84 2.33
CA PRO A 48 9.68 5.78 1.64
C PRO A 48 8.96 4.44 1.83
N ALA A 49 8.84 3.69 0.73
CA ALA A 49 8.19 2.40 0.70
C ALA A 49 9.01 1.39 -0.10
N GLU A 50 8.79 0.10 0.16
CA GLU A 50 9.43 -0.98 -0.57
C GLU A 50 8.39 -2.03 -0.99
N ILE A 51 8.36 -2.32 -2.28
CA ILE A 51 7.50 -3.34 -2.88
C ILE A 51 8.30 -4.64 -2.96
N ARG A 52 7.72 -5.76 -2.49
CA ARG A 52 8.26 -7.11 -2.69
C ARG A 52 7.29 -7.95 -3.51
N ILE A 53 7.72 -8.39 -4.69
CA ILE A 53 6.94 -9.21 -5.63
C ILE A 53 7.57 -10.61 -5.72
N TYR A 54 6.75 -11.65 -5.82
CA TYR A 54 7.26 -12.98 -6.19
C TYR A 54 7.63 -12.99 -7.67
N SER A 55 8.79 -13.54 -8.01
CA SER A 55 9.27 -13.59 -9.39
C SER A 55 9.77 -15.00 -9.74
N PRO A 56 9.74 -15.38 -11.03
CA PRO A 56 10.49 -16.54 -11.51
C PRO A 56 12.00 -16.28 -11.49
N TYR A 57 12.80 -17.34 -11.56
CA TYR A 57 14.28 -17.28 -11.53
C TYR A 57 14.89 -16.37 -12.60
N ASN A 58 14.31 -16.34 -13.78
CA ASN A 58 14.82 -15.60 -14.93
C ASN A 58 14.08 -14.27 -15.15
N ASN A 59 13.40 -13.75 -14.12
CA ASN A 59 12.65 -12.51 -14.27
C ASN A 59 13.58 -11.34 -14.54
N ILE A 60 13.12 -10.44 -15.42
CA ILE A 60 13.80 -9.18 -15.67
C ILE A 60 13.21 -8.14 -14.72
N VAL A 61 14.09 -7.43 -14.04
CA VAL A 61 13.72 -6.32 -13.15
C VAL A 61 13.14 -5.19 -13.99
N LEU A 62 12.04 -4.59 -13.53
CA LEU A 62 11.43 -3.45 -14.20
C LEU A 62 12.42 -2.26 -14.22
N PRO A 63 12.51 -1.52 -15.33
CA PRO A 63 13.31 -0.30 -15.40
C PRO A 63 12.89 0.74 -14.36
N ASP A 64 13.83 1.56 -13.91
CA ASP A 64 13.54 2.69 -13.03
C ASP A 64 12.56 3.67 -13.72
N ASN A 65 11.66 4.25 -12.94
CA ASN A 65 10.54 5.08 -13.39
C ASN A 65 9.41 4.33 -14.10
N THR A 66 9.40 2.99 -14.09
CA THR A 66 8.21 2.23 -14.50
C THR A 66 7.05 2.54 -13.56
N VAL A 67 5.87 2.84 -14.11
CA VAL A 67 4.65 3.03 -13.32
C VAL A 67 3.87 1.72 -13.29
N VAL A 68 3.58 1.25 -12.07
CA VAL A 68 2.82 0.03 -11.84
C VAL A 68 1.57 0.31 -11.04
N PHE A 69 0.45 -0.33 -11.39
CA PHE A 69 -0.70 -0.42 -10.52
C PHE A 69 -0.52 -1.61 -9.58
N LEU A 70 -0.52 -1.32 -8.28
CA LEU A 70 -0.25 -2.30 -7.24
C LEU A 70 -1.50 -2.51 -6.39
N VAL A 71 -1.91 -3.78 -6.29
CA VAL A 71 -2.80 -4.27 -5.23
C VAL A 71 -1.94 -5.08 -4.27
N ALA A 72 -1.77 -4.59 -3.03
CA ALA A 72 -0.85 -5.20 -2.07
C ALA A 72 -1.40 -5.18 -0.65
N LYS A 73 -0.92 -6.13 0.16
CA LYS A 73 -1.01 -6.03 1.61
C LYS A 73 0.04 -5.04 2.12
N GLY A 74 -0.42 -4.03 2.84
CA GLY A 74 0.44 -2.98 3.39
C GLY A 74 0.73 -3.20 4.87
N TYR A 75 1.93 -2.78 5.29
CA TYR A 75 2.27 -2.60 6.70
C TYR A 75 2.73 -1.16 6.93
N PHE A 76 2.04 -0.44 7.81
CA PHE A 76 2.36 0.92 8.22
C PHE A 76 3.00 0.91 9.60
N ALA A 77 4.29 1.22 9.67
CA ALA A 77 5.03 1.44 10.90
C ALA A 77 5.33 2.93 11.07
N LEU A 78 5.15 3.44 12.28
CA LEU A 78 5.59 4.78 12.63
C LEU A 78 7.12 4.83 12.52
N HIS A 79 7.65 5.77 11.73
CA HIS A 79 9.10 6.01 11.53
C HIS A 79 9.90 4.93 10.80
N GLU A 80 9.27 3.92 10.20
CA GLU A 80 9.97 2.93 9.36
C GLU A 80 9.55 3.04 7.88
N THR A 81 10.37 2.48 6.99
CA THR A 81 10.00 2.27 5.59
C THR A 81 8.73 1.42 5.51
N MET A 82 7.74 1.93 4.77
CA MET A 82 6.51 1.22 4.45
C MET A 82 6.82 -0.09 3.74
N LYS A 83 6.42 -1.22 4.32
CA LYS A 83 6.64 -2.54 3.71
C LYS A 83 5.35 -3.01 3.08
N GLN A 84 5.40 -3.28 1.78
CA GLN A 84 4.29 -3.86 1.05
C GLN A 84 4.65 -5.28 0.62
N GLN A 85 3.69 -6.19 0.78
CA GLN A 85 3.74 -7.51 0.17
C GLN A 85 2.71 -7.56 -0.94
N HIS A 86 3.19 -7.93 -2.12
CA HIS A 86 2.41 -8.00 -3.32
C HIS A 86 1.24 -9.01 -3.27
N LEU A 87 0.09 -8.62 -3.84
CA LEU A 87 -1.02 -9.52 -4.17
C LEU A 87 -1.32 -9.56 -5.69
N SER A 88 -1.35 -8.42 -6.40
CA SER A 88 -1.48 -8.35 -7.88
C SER A 88 -0.87 -7.07 -8.49
N LEU A 89 -0.08 -7.20 -9.59
CA LEU A 89 0.74 -6.13 -10.21
C LEU A 89 0.32 -5.99 -11.66
N TYR A 90 0.12 -4.76 -12.11
CA TYR A 90 -0.11 -4.47 -13.50
C TYR A 90 0.85 -3.37 -13.94
N LEU A 91 1.57 -3.61 -15.04
CA LEU A 91 2.41 -2.59 -15.66
C LEU A 91 1.50 -1.58 -16.37
N VAL A 92 1.72 -0.29 -16.11
CA VAL A 92 0.86 0.78 -16.61
C VAL A 92 1.63 1.68 -17.56
N CYS A 93 2.86 2.06 -17.21
CA CYS A 93 3.72 2.88 -18.08
C CYS A 93 5.15 2.36 -18.10
N ASP A 94 5.68 2.16 -19.31
CA ASP A 94 7.09 1.85 -19.55
C ASP A 94 7.83 3.16 -19.88
N PRO A 95 8.91 3.52 -19.15
CA PRO A 95 9.69 4.73 -19.41
C PRO A 95 10.33 4.79 -20.80
N ALA A 96 10.44 3.66 -21.51
CA ALA A 96 10.91 3.64 -22.89
C ALA A 96 9.83 4.06 -23.92
N ASP A 97 8.57 4.18 -23.51
CA ASP A 97 7.47 4.58 -24.38
C ASP A 97 7.50 6.09 -24.64
N THR A 98 7.46 6.49 -25.91
CA THR A 98 7.36 7.89 -26.34
C THR A 98 6.11 8.61 -25.82
N SER A 99 5.08 7.86 -25.43
CA SER A 99 3.83 8.38 -24.86
C SER A 99 3.79 8.30 -23.33
N TYR A 100 4.90 7.94 -22.66
CA TYR A 100 4.99 7.75 -21.21
C TYR A 100 4.32 8.89 -20.43
N ASP A 101 4.72 10.14 -20.68
CA ASP A 101 4.24 11.30 -19.92
C ASP A 101 2.72 11.50 -20.03
N ASN A 102 2.11 11.09 -21.15
CA ASN A 102 0.66 11.19 -21.36
C ASN A 102 -0.12 10.05 -20.69
N ASN A 103 0.55 8.94 -20.40
CA ASN A 103 -0.07 7.73 -19.85
C ASN A 103 0.08 7.63 -18.33
N VAL A 104 0.92 8.46 -17.69
CA VAL A 104 1.07 8.48 -16.23
C VAL A 104 -0.28 8.84 -15.59
N PRO A 105 -0.86 7.96 -14.75
CA PRO A 105 -2.14 8.22 -14.12
C PRO A 105 -2.05 9.39 -13.12
N ASP A 106 -2.98 10.34 -13.26
CA ASP A 106 -3.11 11.46 -12.32
C ASP A 106 -4.00 11.06 -11.12
N LEU A 107 -3.48 10.15 -10.29
CA LEU A 107 -4.11 9.77 -9.03
C LEU A 107 -3.17 10.15 -7.88
N THR A 108 -3.57 11.15 -7.09
CA THR A 108 -2.75 11.68 -6.00
C THR A 108 -2.93 10.95 -4.68
N THR A 109 -4.06 10.25 -4.50
CA THR A 109 -4.45 9.67 -3.22
C THR A 109 -4.61 8.15 -3.31
N PRO A 110 -3.87 7.37 -2.50
CA PRO A 110 -3.96 5.93 -2.48
C PRO A 110 -5.25 5.47 -1.81
N LEU A 111 -5.84 4.41 -2.37
CA LEU A 111 -6.99 3.75 -1.75
C LEU A 111 -6.47 2.73 -0.74
N ILE A 112 -6.72 3.00 0.55
CA ILE A 112 -6.39 2.09 1.65
C ILE A 112 -7.68 1.49 2.20
N ILE A 113 -7.77 0.16 2.17
CA ILE A 113 -8.90 -0.59 2.69
C ILE A 113 -8.42 -1.42 3.88
N GLY A 114 -8.84 -1.03 5.08
CA GLY A 114 -8.60 -1.79 6.30
C GLY A 114 -9.86 -2.50 6.76
N LEU A 115 -9.75 -3.81 6.99
CA LEU A 115 -10.77 -4.60 7.66
C LEU A 115 -10.24 -4.99 9.03
N ASP A 116 -10.91 -4.56 10.10
CA ASP A 116 -10.45 -4.84 11.46
C ASP A 116 -11.52 -4.85 12.54
N VAL A 117 -11.10 -5.30 13.73
CA VAL A 117 -11.79 -5.05 14.98
C VAL A 117 -11.39 -3.67 15.50
N VAL A 118 -12.34 -2.74 15.46
CA VAL A 118 -12.15 -1.42 16.06
C VAL A 118 -12.35 -1.54 17.57
N PRO A 119 -11.36 -1.19 18.42
CA PRO A 119 -11.58 -1.14 19.85
C PRO A 119 -12.68 -0.10 20.15
N SER A 120 -13.55 -0.38 21.12
CA SER A 120 -14.76 0.41 21.42
C SER A 120 -14.52 1.86 21.87
N CYS A 121 -13.26 2.32 21.92
CA CYS A 121 -12.87 3.65 22.35
C CYS A 121 -12.64 4.57 21.14
N PHE A 122 -13.30 5.72 21.13
CA PHE A 122 -13.08 6.80 20.17
C PHE A 122 -12.87 8.11 20.93
N ASP A 123 -11.97 8.94 20.43
CA ASP A 123 -11.83 10.32 20.88
C ASP A 123 -12.74 11.22 20.04
N ILE A 124 -13.32 12.25 20.65
CA ILE A 124 -14.08 13.28 19.94
C ILE A 124 -13.10 14.41 19.61
N LEU A 125 -12.97 14.77 18.33
CA LEU A 125 -12.10 15.85 17.89
C LEU A 125 -12.62 17.22 18.35
N ALA A 126 -11.77 18.24 18.25
CA ALA A 126 -12.06 19.60 18.71
C ALA A 126 -13.32 20.23 18.09
N ASP A 127 -13.79 19.72 16.96
CA ASP A 127 -15.02 20.17 16.30
C ASP A 127 -16.31 19.59 16.91
N GLY A 128 -16.19 18.65 17.87
CA GLY A 128 -17.31 18.00 18.55
C GLY A 128 -18.15 17.08 17.67
N LYS A 129 -17.79 16.91 16.40
CA LYS A 129 -18.57 16.19 15.38
C LYS A 129 -17.85 14.95 14.88
N LEU A 130 -16.53 15.03 14.75
CA LEU A 130 -15.72 13.93 14.26
C LEU A 130 -15.27 13.03 15.40
N LYS A 131 -15.39 11.74 15.13
CA LYS A 131 -14.86 10.68 16.00
C LYS A 131 -13.59 10.15 15.37
N MET A 132 -12.55 10.13 16.18
CA MET A 132 -11.27 9.55 15.85
C MET A 132 -11.16 8.22 16.57
N CYS A 133 -10.85 7.16 15.84
CA CYS A 133 -10.51 5.88 16.44
C CYS A 133 -9.16 5.40 15.92
N MET A 134 -8.43 4.71 16.79
CA MET A 134 -7.22 4.00 16.40
C MET A 134 -7.64 2.60 15.93
N VAL A 135 -7.37 2.32 14.66
CA VAL A 135 -7.55 1.00 14.08
C VAL A 135 -6.21 0.26 14.16
N LEU A 136 -6.21 -0.88 14.85
CA LEU A 136 -5.03 -1.72 15.02
C LEU A 136 -5.14 -2.93 14.10
N SER A 137 -4.29 -2.97 13.08
CA SER A 137 -4.31 -4.02 12.07
C SER A 137 -3.17 -4.98 12.13
N SER A 138 -3.49 -6.25 12.39
CA SER A 138 -2.53 -7.35 12.43
C SER A 138 -2.70 -8.26 11.22
N ASP A 139 -1.75 -8.19 10.28
CA ASP A 139 -1.74 -9.05 9.10
C ASP A 139 -0.33 -9.65 8.90
N TYR A 140 -0.24 -10.74 8.14
CA TYR A 140 1.04 -11.31 7.73
C TYR A 140 1.58 -10.53 6.54
N VAL A 141 2.64 -9.77 6.77
CA VAL A 141 3.38 -9.04 5.75
C VAL A 141 4.81 -9.54 5.72
N ARG A 142 5.19 -10.04 4.56
CA ARG A 142 6.49 -10.62 4.25
C ARG A 142 6.85 -11.84 5.09
N ASP A 143 5.91 -12.79 5.18
CA ASP A 143 6.03 -14.03 5.97
C ASP A 143 6.10 -13.81 7.50
N VAL A 144 5.94 -12.56 7.98
CA VAL A 144 5.98 -12.20 9.41
C VAL A 144 4.67 -11.50 9.80
N GLN A 145 4.16 -11.81 10.98
CA GLN A 145 3.02 -11.08 11.53
C GLN A 145 3.45 -9.65 11.91
N LYS A 146 2.73 -8.65 11.40
CA LYS A 146 3.00 -7.24 11.63
C LYS A 146 1.74 -6.53 12.11
N GLN A 147 1.89 -5.53 12.97
CA GLN A 147 0.78 -4.76 13.52
C GLN A 147 0.90 -3.29 13.12
N SER A 148 0.04 -2.83 12.22
CA SER A 148 -0.09 -1.42 11.82
C SER A 148 -1.02 -0.69 12.78
N SER A 149 -0.75 0.58 13.06
CA SER A 149 -1.73 1.48 13.69
C SER A 149 -2.13 2.56 12.70
N ILE A 150 -3.43 2.74 12.51
CA ILE A 150 -3.99 3.74 11.59
C ILE A 150 -4.96 4.61 12.39
N GLN A 151 -4.75 5.91 12.31
CA GLN A 151 -5.69 6.88 12.84
C GLN A 151 -6.79 7.08 11.79
N TYR A 152 -8.02 6.72 12.14
CA TYR A 152 -9.16 6.77 11.22
C TYR A 152 -10.18 7.81 11.70
N ILE A 153 -10.71 8.58 10.75
CA ILE A 153 -11.81 9.53 10.95
C ILE A 153 -13.01 9.02 10.15
N HIS A 154 -14.10 8.71 10.86
CA HIS A 154 -15.31 8.19 10.25
C HIS A 154 -16.27 9.32 9.84
N PHE A 155 -16.53 9.47 8.53
CA PHE A 155 -17.63 10.28 8.02
C PHE A 155 -18.78 9.35 7.61
N THR A 156 -19.95 9.51 8.21
CA THR A 156 -21.17 8.88 7.70
C THR A 156 -22.31 9.89 7.74
N PHE A 157 -22.75 10.28 6.55
CA PHE A 157 -24.00 11.00 6.34
C PHE A 157 -25.01 9.99 5.79
N PHE A 158 -25.99 9.59 6.61
CA PHE A 158 -27.19 8.92 6.12
C PHE A 158 -28.27 9.98 5.93
N ALA A 159 -28.48 10.40 4.68
CA ALA A 159 -29.73 11.08 4.31
C ALA A 159 -30.78 10.00 4.04
N SER A 160 -31.64 9.75 5.03
CA SER A 160 -32.87 8.98 4.83
C SER A 160 -33.84 9.85 4.01
N LEU A 161 -34.01 9.56 2.73
CA LEU A 161 -35.14 10.07 1.95
C LEU A 161 -36.39 9.32 2.40
N THR A 162 -37.10 9.89 3.38
CA THR A 162 -38.51 9.54 3.60
C THR A 162 -39.33 10.10 2.46
N TYR A 163 -39.84 9.23 1.59
CA TYR A 163 -40.93 9.58 0.68
C TYR A 163 -42.20 9.79 1.52
N SER A 164 -42.77 10.99 1.43
CA SER A 164 -44.10 11.35 1.93
C SER A 164 -45.15 11.17 0.84
#